data_AF-A0A1F5CA04-F1
#
_entry.id   AF-A0A1F5CA04-F1
#
_cell.length_a   1.000
_cell.length_b   1.000
_cell.length_c   1.000
_cell.angle_alpha   90.00
_cell.angle_beta   90.00
_cell.angle_gamma   90.00
#
_symmetry.space_group_name_H-M   'P 1'
#
loop_
_entity.id
_entity.type
_entity.pdbx_description
1 polymer ?
#
loop_
_entity_poly.entity_id
_entity_poly.type
_entity_poly.pdbx_seq_one_letter_code
_entity_poly.pdbx_strand_id
1 'polypeptide(L)'
;MNVDTPKKDNSYGHYLELGGIINEKDYESAIARAKNTAAPNMMLIKKAERIAKFAGIKLRHAENSPDQRTILYAILRADTGPAELEYHHDQMSDQRLFAEALRMLEDVDSLDKLINAYPHISFS
;
A
#
# COMPACT_ATOMS: atom_id res chain seq x y z
N MET A 1 8.44 37.36 -11.86
CA MET A 1 7.41 36.36 -11.50
C MET A 1 8.11 35.02 -11.50
N ASN A 2 8.46 34.51 -10.32
CA ASN A 2 9.02 33.17 -10.19
C ASN A 2 7.85 32.21 -10.17
N VAL A 3 7.73 31.42 -11.23
CA VAL A 3 6.85 30.26 -11.27
C VAL A 3 7.48 29.19 -10.39
N ASP A 4 7.07 29.16 -9.12
CA ASP A 4 7.27 28.00 -8.26
C ASP A 4 6.41 26.86 -8.83
N THR A 5 6.93 26.15 -9.82
CA THR A 5 6.44 24.80 -10.14
C THR A 5 6.64 23.96 -8.88
N PRO A 6 5.58 23.37 -8.28
CA PRO A 6 5.78 22.45 -7.19
C PRO A 6 6.65 21.32 -7.72
N LYS A 7 7.80 21.07 -7.07
CA LYS A 7 8.60 19.86 -7.31
C LYS A 7 7.61 18.70 -7.32
N LYS A 8 7.44 18.03 -8.47
CA LYS A 8 6.79 16.72 -8.50
C LYS A 8 7.62 15.87 -7.55
N ASP A 9 7.06 15.59 -6.39
CA ASP A 9 7.68 14.69 -5.41
C ASP A 9 7.88 13.38 -6.16
N ASN A 10 9.13 12.92 -6.30
CA ASN A 10 9.46 11.75 -7.13
C ASN A 10 8.98 10.42 -6.49
N SER A 11 8.07 10.48 -5.53
CA SER A 11 7.56 9.32 -4.77
C SER A 11 6.94 8.28 -5.69
N TYR A 12 6.22 8.68 -6.75
CA TYR A 12 5.71 7.72 -7.72
C TYR A 12 6.84 7.06 -8.54
N GLY A 13 7.91 7.81 -8.84
CA GLY A 13 9.11 7.25 -9.48
C GLY A 13 9.78 6.20 -8.60
N HIS A 14 10.01 6.50 -7.32
CA HIS A 14 10.58 5.53 -6.36
C HIS A 14 9.66 4.32 -6.14
N TYR A 15 8.34 4.53 -6.11
CA TYR A 15 7.37 3.44 -6.06
C TYR A 15 7.55 2.45 -7.24
N LEU A 16 7.75 2.96 -8.45
CA LEU A 16 8.05 2.12 -9.63
C LEU A 16 9.41 1.44 -9.53
N GLU A 17 10.44 2.13 -9.02
CA GLU A 17 11.78 1.54 -8.78
C GLU A 17 11.74 0.38 -7.78
N LEU A 18 10.82 0.43 -6.81
CA LEU A 18 10.57 -0.66 -5.87
C LEU A 18 9.71 -1.80 -6.45
N GLY A 19 9.36 -1.74 -7.73
CA GLY A 19 8.54 -2.74 -8.44
C GLY A 19 7.04 -2.53 -8.30
N GLY A 20 6.60 -1.30 -8.04
CA GLY A 20 5.18 -0.93 -8.00
C GLY A 20 4.51 -1.07 -9.37
N ILE A 21 3.24 -1.48 -9.38
CA ILE A 21 2.47 -1.79 -10.60
C ILE A 21 1.16 -1.01 -10.74
N ILE A 22 0.75 -0.27 -9.71
CA ILE A 22 -0.43 0.58 -9.71
C ILE A 22 -0.12 1.86 -10.49
N ASN A 23 -1.02 2.31 -11.35
CA ASN A 23 -0.81 3.52 -12.14
C ASN A 23 -0.77 4.79 -11.26
N GLU A 24 -0.16 5.87 -11.76
CA GLU A 24 0.06 7.12 -11.02
C GLU A 24 -1.22 7.69 -10.41
N LYS A 25 -2.32 7.66 -11.17
CA LYS A 25 -3.61 8.21 -10.73
C LYS A 25 -4.17 7.43 -9.53
N ASP A 26 -4.13 6.10 -9.58
CA ASP A 26 -4.63 5.25 -8.51
C ASP A 26 -3.68 5.29 -7.29
N TYR A 27 -2.38 5.39 -7.53
CA TYR A 27 -1.36 5.62 -6.49
C TYR A 27 -1.65 6.92 -5.71
N GLU A 28 -1.82 8.04 -6.42
CA GLU A 28 -2.08 9.34 -5.81
C GLU A 28 -3.41 9.35 -5.06
N SER A 29 -4.44 8.74 -5.65
CA SER A 29 -5.76 8.54 -5.03
C SER A 29 -5.66 7.75 -3.73
N ALA A 30 -4.94 6.62 -3.73
CA ALA A 30 -4.78 5.78 -2.55
C ALA A 30 -4.03 6.52 -1.43
N ILE A 31 -2.94 7.22 -1.74
CA ILE A 31 -2.19 8.05 -0.78
C ILE A 31 -3.07 9.16 -0.19
N ALA A 32 -3.82 9.87 -1.04
CA ALA A 32 -4.72 10.94 -0.59
C ALA A 32 -5.85 10.40 0.29
N ARG A 33 -6.46 9.26 -0.07
CA ARG A 33 -7.49 8.61 0.74
C ARG A 33 -6.93 8.14 2.07
N ALA A 34 -5.72 7.57 2.10
CA ALA A 34 -5.10 7.08 3.32
C ALA A 34 -4.85 8.19 4.34
N LYS A 35 -4.38 9.36 3.87
CA LYS A 35 -4.15 10.54 4.72
C LYS A 35 -5.46 11.09 5.33
N ASN A 36 -6.57 10.98 4.60
CA ASN A 36 -7.85 11.57 4.98
C ASN A 36 -8.85 10.55 5.58
N THR A 37 -8.47 9.28 5.72
CA THR A 37 -9.40 8.25 6.22
C THR A 37 -9.61 8.40 7.72
N ALA A 38 -10.79 8.87 8.11
CA ALA A 38 -11.18 8.99 9.52
C ALA A 38 -11.66 7.66 10.14
N ALA A 39 -12.22 6.76 9.34
CA ALA A 39 -12.79 5.48 9.80
C ALA A 39 -12.45 4.35 8.80
N PRO A 40 -11.28 3.71 8.94
CA PRO A 40 -10.90 2.61 8.05
C PRO A 40 -11.73 1.36 8.32
N ASN A 41 -11.84 0.49 7.32
CA ASN A 41 -12.51 -0.81 7.47
C ASN A 41 -11.71 -1.72 8.42
N MET A 42 -12.18 -1.83 9.66
CA MET A 42 -11.49 -2.56 10.73
C MET A 42 -11.29 -4.06 10.44
N MET A 43 -12.11 -4.67 9.60
CA MET A 43 -11.91 -6.07 9.20
C MET A 43 -10.68 -6.21 8.30
N LEU A 44 -10.49 -5.28 7.36
CA LEU A 44 -9.32 -5.23 6.50
C LEU A 44 -8.06 -4.85 7.28
N ILE A 45 -8.18 -3.92 8.23
CA ILE A 45 -7.07 -3.57 9.15
C ILE A 45 -6.58 -4.82 9.89
N LYS A 46 -7.47 -5.59 10.52
CA LYS A 46 -7.11 -6.85 11.20
C LYS A 46 -6.47 -7.88 10.27
N LYS A 47 -6.82 -7.86 8.99
CA LYS A 47 -6.22 -8.75 7.98
C LYS A 47 -4.77 -8.34 7.69
N ALA A 48 -4.51 -7.06 7.49
CA ALA A 48 -3.17 -6.50 7.34
C ALA A 48 -2.30 -6.77 8.58
N GLU A 49 -2.85 -6.59 9.78
CA GLU A 49 -2.15 -6.87 11.04
C GLU A 49 -1.67 -8.32 11.15
N ARG A 50 -2.47 -9.29 10.67
CA ARG A 50 -2.06 -10.69 10.65
C ARG A 50 -0.91 -10.95 9.68
N ILE A 51 -0.94 -10.32 8.50
CA ILE A 51 0.14 -10.41 7.51
C ILE A 51 1.42 -9.82 8.09
N ALA A 52 1.34 -8.61 8.65
CA ALA A 52 2.46 -7.92 9.29
C ALA A 52 3.05 -8.75 10.44
N LYS A 53 2.19 -9.30 11.32
CA LYS A 53 2.60 -10.16 12.42
C LYS A 53 3.34 -11.41 11.92
N PHE A 54 2.80 -12.08 10.90
CA PHE A 54 3.44 -13.26 10.32
C PHE A 54 4.82 -12.93 9.72
N ALA A 55 4.94 -11.79 9.05
CA ALA A 55 6.19 -11.32 8.47
C ALA A 55 7.18 -10.69 9.48
N GLY A 56 6.84 -10.61 10.77
CA GLY A 56 7.69 -9.95 11.77
C GLY A 56 7.80 -8.43 11.60
N ILE A 57 6.83 -7.80 10.92
CA ILE A 57 6.75 -6.36 10.73
C ILE A 57 6.12 -5.73 11.98
N LYS A 58 6.84 -4.79 12.59
CA LYS A 58 6.33 -4.04 13.75
C LYS A 58 5.49 -2.87 13.28
N LEU A 59 4.18 -2.95 13.53
CA LEU A 59 3.25 -1.86 13.27
C LEU A 59 3.40 -0.75 14.33
N ARG A 60 3.37 0.49 13.86
CA ARG A 60 3.43 1.74 14.61
C ARG A 60 2.02 2.31 14.64
N HIS A 61 1.25 1.92 15.65
CA HIS A 61 -0.04 2.53 15.91
C HIS A 61 0.20 3.89 16.57
N ALA A 62 -0.37 4.95 15.99
CA ALA A 62 -0.47 6.21 16.71
C ALA A 62 -1.59 6.08 17.76
N GLU A 63 -1.58 6.95 18.77
CA GLU A 63 -2.61 6.95 19.81
C GLU A 63 -4.00 7.08 19.15
N ASN A 64 -4.80 6.02 19.25
CA ASN A 64 -6.13 5.88 18.63
C ASN A 64 -6.19 5.84 17.09
N SER A 65 -5.10 5.55 16.38
CA SER A 65 -5.13 5.38 14.92
C SER A 65 -4.39 4.10 14.45
N PRO A 66 -4.99 3.30 13.55
CA PRO A 66 -4.31 2.19 12.91
C PRO A 66 -3.03 2.64 12.17
N ASP A 67 -2.08 1.71 12.02
CA ASP A 67 -0.86 1.98 11.27
C ASP A 67 -1.17 2.32 9.81
N GLN A 68 -0.52 3.35 9.26
CA GLN A 68 -0.77 3.84 7.90
C GLN A 68 -0.62 2.77 6.82
N ARG A 69 0.28 1.79 7.00
CA ARG A 69 0.46 0.64 6.09
C ARG A 69 -0.80 -0.20 6.02
N THR A 70 -1.46 -0.40 7.16
CA THR A 70 -2.71 -1.17 7.23
C THR A 70 -3.89 -0.40 6.61
N ILE A 71 -3.91 0.93 6.76
CA ILE A 71 -4.92 1.81 6.15
C ILE A 71 -4.78 1.78 4.61
N LEU A 72 -3.57 1.95 4.08
CA LEU A 72 -3.32 1.89 2.64
C LEU A 72 -3.73 0.54 2.06
N TYR A 73 -3.32 -0.56 2.70
CA TYR A 73 -3.80 -1.89 2.31
C TYR A 73 -5.33 -1.99 2.29
N ALA A 74 -6.00 -1.47 3.32
CA ALA A 74 -7.46 -1.55 3.40
C ALA A 74 -8.14 -0.75 2.28
N ILE A 75 -7.57 0.39 1.89
CA ILE A 75 -8.02 1.18 0.74
C ILE A 75 -7.81 0.38 -0.53
N LEU A 76 -6.59 -0.08 -0.81
CA LEU A 76 -6.28 -0.84 -2.02
C LEU A 76 -7.16 -2.09 -2.15
N ARG A 77 -7.40 -2.80 -1.05
CA ARG A 77 -8.22 -4.02 -1.05
C ARG A 77 -9.70 -3.74 -1.27
N ALA A 78 -10.19 -2.58 -0.86
CA ALA A 78 -11.57 -2.13 -1.06
C ALA A 78 -11.77 -1.45 -2.42
N ASP A 79 -10.70 -0.97 -3.05
CA ASP A 79 -10.69 -0.34 -4.37
C ASP A 79 -10.63 -1.40 -5.48
N THR A 80 -11.65 -2.25 -5.50
CA THR A 80 -11.93 -3.15 -6.62
C THR A 80 -12.59 -2.32 -7.71
N GLY A 81 -11.85 -1.95 -8.75
CA GLY A 81 -12.37 -1.23 -9.92
C GLY A 81 -13.51 -2.00 -10.63
N PRO A 82 -14.17 -1.39 -11.63
CA PRO A 82 -15.24 -2.06 -12.36
C PRO A 82 -14.74 -3.36 -13.02
N ALA A 83 -15.61 -4.38 -13.04
CA ALA A 83 -15.35 -5.75 -13.47
C ALA A 83 -14.98 -5.94 -14.96
N GLU A 84 -14.55 -4.89 -15.67
CA GLU A 84 -14.31 -4.86 -17.12
C GLU A 84 -12.84 -4.57 -17.49
N LEU A 85 -11.94 -4.35 -16.53
CA LEU A 85 -10.50 -4.22 -16.76
C LEU A 85 -9.80 -5.56 -16.58
N GLU A 86 -9.05 -5.98 -17.60
CA GLU A 86 -8.37 -7.27 -17.77
C GLU A 86 -7.32 -7.62 -16.67
N TYR A 87 -7.15 -6.76 -15.67
CA TYR A 87 -6.34 -6.99 -14.47
C TYR A 87 -7.11 -6.55 -13.23
N HIS A 88 -7.91 -7.46 -12.68
CA HIS A 88 -8.68 -7.21 -11.47
C HIS A 88 -7.75 -7.15 -10.24
N HIS A 89 -7.79 -6.06 -9.47
CA HIS A 89 -7.16 -5.99 -8.14
C HIS A 89 -7.67 -7.10 -7.18
N ASP A 90 -8.83 -7.69 -7.50
CA ASP A 90 -9.46 -8.83 -6.87
C ASP A 90 -8.64 -10.12 -7.01
N GLN A 91 -7.72 -10.19 -7.98
CA GLN A 91 -6.82 -11.31 -8.21
C GLN A 91 -5.49 -11.17 -7.46
N MET A 92 -5.20 -10.00 -6.87
CA MET A 92 -4.01 -9.83 -6.06
C MET A 92 -4.23 -10.46 -4.69
N SER A 93 -3.28 -11.29 -4.27
CA SER A 93 -3.26 -11.81 -2.91
C SER A 93 -3.14 -10.66 -1.91
N ASP A 94 -3.63 -10.87 -0.70
CA ASP A 94 -3.54 -9.83 0.32
C ASP A 94 -2.07 -9.47 0.64
N GLN A 95 -1.14 -10.42 0.45
CA GLN A 95 0.29 -10.16 0.58
C GLN A 95 0.79 -9.21 -0.50
N ARG A 96 0.38 -9.41 -1.77
CA ARG A 96 0.75 -8.49 -2.87
C ARG A 96 0.22 -7.08 -2.61
N LEU A 97 -1.05 -6.95 -2.23
CA LEU A 97 -1.63 -5.64 -1.89
C LEU A 97 -0.96 -5.00 -0.68
N PHE A 98 -0.53 -5.80 0.30
CA PHE A 98 0.24 -5.30 1.42
C PHE A 98 1.64 -4.85 0.99
N ALA A 99 2.28 -5.55 0.05
CA ALA A 99 3.55 -5.13 -0.55
C ALA A 99 3.41 -3.78 -1.28
N GLU A 100 2.34 -3.57 -2.04
CA GLU A 100 2.06 -2.28 -2.67
C GLU A 100 1.96 -1.16 -1.65
N ALA A 101 1.25 -1.38 -0.54
CA ALA A 101 1.16 -0.40 0.54
C ALA A 101 2.54 -0.06 1.16
N LEU A 102 3.46 -1.03 1.23
CA LEU A 102 4.83 -0.80 1.73
C LEU A 102 5.66 -0.01 0.71
N ARG A 103 5.57 -0.35 -0.58
CA ARG A 103 6.23 0.39 -1.67
C ARG A 103 5.78 1.84 -1.72
N MET A 104 4.47 2.08 -1.60
CA MET A 104 3.88 3.42 -1.58
C MET A 104 4.34 4.29 -0.42
N LEU A 105 4.78 3.66 0.67
CA LEU A 105 5.33 4.34 1.85
C LEU A 105 6.86 4.30 1.91
N GLU A 106 7.52 3.77 0.87
CA GLU A 106 8.97 3.58 0.81
C GLU A 106 9.54 2.80 2.02
N ASP A 107 8.73 1.91 2.63
CA ASP A 107 9.12 1.09 3.79
C ASP A 107 9.84 -0.19 3.33
N VAL A 108 11.05 0.00 2.80
CA VAL A 108 11.89 -1.06 2.21
C VAL A 108 12.18 -2.17 3.21
N ASP A 109 12.49 -1.83 4.47
CA ASP A 109 12.78 -2.80 5.53
C ASP A 109 11.59 -3.76 5.78
N SER A 110 10.37 -3.23 5.76
CA SER A 110 9.18 -4.05 5.95
C SER A 110 8.83 -4.82 4.68
N LEU A 111 9.09 -4.25 3.49
CA LEU A 111 8.91 -4.93 2.21
C LEU A 111 9.81 -6.17 2.13
N ASP A 112 11.08 -6.05 2.51
CA ASP A 112 12.03 -7.18 2.54
C ASP A 112 11.58 -8.28 3.51
N LYS A 113 11.09 -7.89 4.70
CA LYS A 113 10.52 -8.85 5.67
C LYS A 113 9.32 -9.58 5.10
N LEU A 114 8.44 -8.88 4.38
CA LEU A 114 7.28 -9.47 3.75
C LEU A 114 7.69 -10.49 2.67
N ILE A 115 8.61 -10.11 1.78
CA ILE A 115 9.11 -10.98 0.71
C ILE A 115 9.75 -12.24 1.30
N ASN A 116 10.59 -12.10 2.31
CA ASN A 116 11.25 -13.22 2.97
C ASN A 116 10.27 -14.15 3.70
N ALA A 117 9.18 -13.62 4.25
CA ALA A 117 8.15 -14.42 4.92
C ALA A 117 7.29 -15.24 3.95
N TYR A 118 7.18 -14.81 2.68
CA TYR A 118 6.35 -15.46 1.67
C TYR A 118 7.16 -15.82 0.40
N PRO A 119 8.14 -16.74 0.50
CA PRO A 119 9.04 -17.07 -0.61
C PRO A 119 8.36 -17.73 -1.82
N HIS A 120 7.12 -18.19 -1.66
CA HIS A 120 6.33 -18.81 -2.72
C HIS A 120 5.40 -17.84 -3.45
N ILE A 121 5.39 -16.55 -3.07
CA ILE A 121 4.61 -15.51 -3.73
C ILE A 121 5.56 -14.70 -4.61
N SER A 122 5.23 -14.53 -5.89
CA SER A 122 5.92 -13.56 -6.74
C SER A 122 5.47 -12.16 -6.35
N PHE A 123 6.39 -11.29 -5.95
CA PHE A 123 6.12 -9.88 -5.72
C PHE A 123 6.61 -8.98 -6.86
N SER A 124 7.30 -9.59 -7.83
CA SER A 124 7.60 -9.05 -9.16
C SER A 124 6.48 -9.35 -10.16
#